data_AF-A0A956R474-F1
#
_entry.id   AF-A0A956R474-F1
#
_cell.length_a   1.000
_cell.length_b   1.000
_cell.length_c   1.000
_cell.angle_alpha   90.00
_cell.angle_beta   90.00
_cell.angle_gamma   90.00
#
_symmetry.space_group_name_H-M   'P 1'
#
loop_
_entity.id
_entity.type
_entity.pdbx_description
1 polymer ?
#
loop_
_entity_poly.entity_id
_entity_poly.type
_entity_poly.pdbx_seq_one_letter_code
_entity_poly.pdbx_strand_id
1 'polypeptide(L)'
;IETPRADVVVVVDTSAFGDDAEHQARIAVAEALLRSLSAEDHFAVVAADLGAEVLYPQQGLEAATPEAIDAALAALSDHRHGGATDLGAIFERALNRVQGTEQPAVVYIGDGLATSGERGADALAERLRR
;
A
#
# COMPACT_ATOMS: atom_id res chain seq x y z
N ILE A 1 9.78 24.58 11.27
CA ILE A 1 8.58 23.74 11.47
C ILE A 1 9.15 22.34 11.51
N GLU A 2 9.05 21.66 12.65
CA GLU A 2 9.43 20.26 12.77
C GLU A 2 8.47 19.47 11.88
N THR A 3 8.98 18.78 10.87
CA THR A 3 8.15 17.95 10.01
C THR A 3 7.72 16.76 10.85
N PRO A 4 6.43 16.58 11.12
CA PRO A 4 6.02 15.48 11.96
C PRO A 4 6.30 14.15 11.26
N ARG A 5 6.68 13.16 12.07
CA ARG A 5 6.90 11.77 11.66
C ARG A 5 5.61 11.17 11.09
N ALA A 6 5.71 10.52 9.94
CA ALA A 6 4.61 9.82 9.28
C ALA A 6 4.67 8.29 9.50
N ASP A 7 3.50 7.68 9.65
CA ASP A 7 3.32 6.23 9.74
C ASP A 7 2.46 5.78 8.54
N VAL A 8 3.10 5.28 7.48
CA VAL A 8 2.49 5.12 6.15
C VAL A 8 2.39 3.66 5.72
N VAL A 9 1.20 3.20 5.34
CA VAL A 9 1.04 1.94 4.59
C VAL A 9 0.87 2.25 3.11
N VAL A 10 1.85 1.83 2.31
CA VAL A 10 1.81 1.91 0.86
C VAL A 10 1.19 0.63 0.32
N VAL A 11 0.01 0.75 -0.28
CA VAL A 11 -0.72 -0.35 -0.91
C VAL A 11 -0.52 -0.25 -2.42
N VAL A 12 0.08 -1.26 -3.02
CA VAL A 12 0.36 -1.32 -4.47
C VAL A 12 -0.58 -2.33 -5.11
N ASP A 13 -1.39 -1.88 -6.05
CA ASP A 13 -2.28 -2.73 -6.84
C ASP A 13 -1.46 -3.65 -7.77
N THR A 14 -1.56 -4.94 -7.51
CA THR A 14 -0.91 -6.04 -8.22
C THR A 14 -1.94 -6.91 -8.94
N SER A 15 -3.18 -6.43 -9.12
CA SER A 15 -4.22 -7.15 -9.85
C SER A 15 -3.85 -7.41 -11.32
N ALA A 16 -4.57 -8.29 -12.01
CA ALA A 16 -4.28 -8.64 -13.40
C ALA A 16 -4.63 -7.53 -14.42
N PHE A 17 -5.18 -6.40 -13.97
CA PHE A 17 -5.67 -5.36 -14.86
C PHE A 17 -4.55 -4.37 -15.24
N GLY A 18 -4.36 -4.22 -16.55
CA GLY A 18 -3.40 -3.31 -17.15
C GLY A 18 -2.35 -4.02 -18.01
N ASP A 19 -1.48 -3.24 -18.61
CA ASP A 19 -0.31 -3.75 -19.34
C ASP A 19 0.97 -3.68 -18.49
N ASP A 20 2.05 -4.30 -18.99
CA ASP A 20 3.34 -4.32 -18.29
C ASP A 20 3.86 -2.90 -17.98
N ALA A 21 3.57 -1.91 -18.83
CA ALA A 21 4.01 -0.53 -18.61
C ALA A 21 3.26 0.12 -17.45
N GLU A 22 1.96 -0.12 -17.32
CA GLU A 22 1.16 0.32 -16.17
C GLU A 22 1.63 -0.35 -14.87
N HIS A 23 1.99 -1.64 -14.90
CA HIS A 23 2.59 -2.32 -13.75
C HIS A 23 3.92 -1.69 -13.33
N GLN A 24 4.82 -1.46 -14.28
CA GLN A 24 6.10 -0.79 -14.00
C GLN A 24 5.89 0.63 -13.47
N ALA A 25 4.89 1.36 -13.97
CA ALA A 25 4.56 2.69 -13.46
C ALA A 25 4.11 2.64 -11.99
N ARG A 26 3.28 1.66 -11.59
CA ARG A 26 2.85 1.49 -10.19
C ARG A 26 4.06 1.23 -9.27
N ILE A 27 4.99 0.37 -9.69
CA ILE A 27 6.23 0.08 -8.95
C ILE A 27 7.10 1.34 -8.85
N ALA A 28 7.29 2.08 -9.95
CA ALA A 28 8.09 3.30 -9.96
C ALA A 28 7.50 4.40 -9.06
N VAL A 29 6.16 4.52 -9.00
CA VAL A 29 5.50 5.46 -8.08
C VAL A 29 5.68 5.01 -6.63
N ALA A 30 5.56 3.72 -6.34
CA ALA A 30 5.82 3.19 -5.00
C ALA A 30 7.27 3.45 -4.56
N GLU A 31 8.24 3.21 -5.43
CA GLU A 31 9.65 3.54 -5.18
C GLU A 31 9.84 5.04 -4.91
N ALA A 32 9.32 5.91 -5.79
CA ALA A 32 9.45 7.34 -5.62
C ALA A 32 8.86 7.84 -4.29
N LEU A 33 7.72 7.27 -3.89
CA LEU A 33 7.09 7.56 -2.60
C LEU A 33 7.96 7.10 -1.43
N LEU A 34 8.38 5.84 -1.42
CA LEU A 34 9.21 5.29 -0.34
C LEU A 34 10.54 6.05 -0.20
N ARG A 35 11.18 6.42 -1.33
CA ARG A 35 12.43 7.21 -1.32
C ARG A 35 12.23 8.68 -0.92
N SER A 36 11.00 9.17 -0.91
CA SER A 36 10.68 10.52 -0.42
C SER A 36 10.47 10.59 1.09
N LEU A 37 10.30 9.44 1.76
CA LEU A 37 10.19 9.36 3.21
C LEU A 37 11.51 9.78 3.87
N SER A 38 11.39 10.43 5.01
CA SER A 38 12.52 10.71 5.89
C SER A 38 12.86 9.46 6.72
N ALA A 39 14.09 9.38 7.22
CA ALA A 39 14.53 8.22 8.03
C ALA A 39 13.77 8.06 9.37
N GLU A 40 13.06 9.10 9.82
CA GLU A 40 12.22 9.06 11.02
C GLU A 40 10.82 8.48 10.72
N ASP A 41 10.38 8.54 9.47
CA ASP A 41 9.11 7.97 9.03
C ASP A 41 9.15 6.45 9.08
N HIS A 42 7.99 5.85 9.30
CA HIS A 42 7.84 4.41 9.29
C HIS A 42 6.83 3.97 8.25
N PHE A 43 7.08 2.81 7.65
CA PHE A 43 6.28 2.35 6.54
C PHE A 43 5.99 0.85 6.57
N ALA A 44 4.98 0.47 5.79
CA ALA A 44 4.74 -0.88 5.32
C ALA A 44 4.40 -0.86 3.82
N VAL A 45 4.73 -1.94 3.12
CA VAL A 45 4.33 -2.21 1.74
C VAL A 45 3.39 -3.41 1.73
N VAL A 46 2.25 -3.24 1.07
CA VAL A 46 1.21 -4.23 0.90
C VAL A 46 0.91 -4.37 -0.59
N ALA A 47 0.91 -5.60 -1.10
CA ALA A 47 0.40 -5.90 -2.43
C ALA A 47 -1.12 -6.12 -2.36
N ALA A 48 -1.82 -5.57 -3.34
CA ALA A 48 -3.28 -5.57 -3.42
C ALA A 48 -3.76 -6.29 -4.68
N ASP A 49 -4.37 -7.45 -4.49
CA ASP A 49 -5.11 -8.19 -5.51
C ASP A 49 -6.50 -8.60 -4.98
N LEU A 50 -6.83 -9.89 -4.93
CA LEU A 50 -8.01 -10.43 -4.26
C LEU A 50 -7.96 -10.19 -2.75
N GLY A 51 -6.78 -9.95 -2.20
CA GLY A 51 -6.58 -9.54 -0.82
C GLY A 51 -5.52 -8.46 -0.68
N ALA A 52 -5.13 -8.22 0.56
CA ALA A 52 -3.95 -7.43 0.88
C ALA A 52 -2.89 -8.37 1.48
N GLU A 53 -1.86 -8.68 0.70
CA GLU A 53 -0.69 -9.41 1.13
C GLU A 53 0.37 -8.45 1.63
N VAL A 54 0.93 -8.74 2.79
CA VAL A 54 1.95 -7.91 3.41
C VAL A 54 3.29 -8.34 2.87
N LEU A 55 3.96 -7.44 2.17
CA LEU A 55 5.28 -7.72 1.64
C LEU A 55 6.37 -7.33 2.65
N TYR A 56 6.20 -6.17 3.30
CA TYR A 56 7.19 -5.64 4.21
C TYR A 56 6.63 -4.59 5.19
N PRO A 57 7.12 -4.50 6.43
CA PRO A 57 7.58 -5.63 7.22
C PRO A 57 6.39 -6.58 7.51
N GLN A 58 6.69 -7.83 7.87
CA GLN A 58 5.64 -8.82 8.19
C GLN A 58 4.71 -8.38 9.34
N GLN A 59 5.21 -7.56 10.27
CA GLN A 59 4.47 -7.04 11.41
C GLN A 59 4.78 -5.56 11.64
N GLY A 60 3.77 -4.78 12.05
CA GLY A 60 3.93 -3.37 12.37
C GLY A 60 4.37 -2.52 11.18
N LEU A 61 5.18 -1.50 11.48
CA LEU A 61 5.82 -0.58 10.54
C LEU A 61 7.32 -0.57 10.83
N GLU A 62 8.13 -0.29 9.81
CA GLU A 62 9.58 -0.21 9.93
C GLU A 62 10.10 1.15 9.49
N ALA A 63 11.17 1.64 10.12
CA ALA A 63 11.77 2.92 9.77
C ALA A 63 12.22 2.93 8.29
N ALA A 64 12.04 4.06 7.62
CA ALA A 64 12.38 4.25 6.20
C ALA A 64 13.89 4.41 5.96
N THR A 65 14.68 3.43 6.39
CA THR A 65 16.10 3.37 6.05
C THR A 65 16.28 2.93 4.59
N PRO A 66 17.40 3.29 3.93
CA PRO A 66 17.68 2.83 2.58
C PRO A 66 17.61 1.31 2.43
N GLU A 67 18.12 0.57 3.41
CA GLU A 67 18.12 -0.90 3.40
C GLU A 67 16.72 -1.50 3.52
N ALA A 68 15.86 -0.91 4.36
CA ALA A 68 14.47 -1.33 4.51
C ALA A 68 13.67 -1.05 3.23
N ILE A 69 13.89 0.12 2.61
CA ILE A 69 13.24 0.49 1.34
C ILE A 69 13.65 -0.48 0.23
N ASP A 70 14.94 -0.76 0.08
CA ASP A 70 15.43 -1.68 -0.95
C ASP A 70 14.91 -3.11 -0.72
N ALA A 71 14.80 -3.56 0.53
CA ALA A 71 14.18 -4.85 0.88
C ALA A 71 12.69 -4.91 0.51
N ALA A 72 11.94 -3.84 0.79
CA ALA A 72 10.52 -3.75 0.46
C ALA A 72 10.28 -3.72 -1.07
N LEU A 73 11.12 -3.00 -1.81
CA LEU A 73 11.05 -2.94 -3.28
C LEU A 73 11.42 -4.28 -3.94
N ALA A 74 12.41 -4.99 -3.39
CA ALA A 74 12.73 -6.35 -3.82
C ALA A 74 11.53 -7.29 -3.62
N ALA A 75 10.91 -7.26 -2.43
CA ALA A 75 9.71 -8.06 -2.13
C ALA A 75 8.54 -7.72 -3.07
N LEU A 76 8.35 -6.44 -3.41
CA LEU A 76 7.34 -5.99 -4.38
C LEU A 76 7.62 -6.48 -5.80
N SER A 77 8.88 -6.45 -6.23
CA SER A 77 9.28 -6.89 -7.57
C SER A 77 9.19 -8.41 -7.75
N ASP A 78 9.45 -9.17 -6.68
CA ASP A 78 9.34 -10.64 -6.68
C ASP A 78 7.89 -11.14 -6.52
N HIS A 79 6.97 -10.27 -6.08
CA HIS A 79 5.58 -10.64 -5.86
C HIS A 79 4.84 -10.82 -7.20
N ARG A 80 4.15 -11.96 -7.33
CA ARG A 80 3.42 -12.29 -8.56
C ARG A 80 2.13 -11.46 -8.67
N HIS A 81 2.03 -10.67 -9.73
CA HIS A 81 0.80 -9.96 -10.09
C HIS A 81 -0.30 -10.89 -10.63
N GLY A 82 -1.56 -10.61 -10.32
CA GLY A 82 -2.72 -11.32 -10.86
C GLY A 82 -3.96 -11.17 -9.98
N GLY A 83 -5.12 -11.61 -10.47
CA GLY A 83 -6.38 -11.59 -9.70
C GLY A 83 -7.25 -10.35 -9.91
N ALA A 84 -8.38 -10.32 -9.20
CA ALA A 84 -9.33 -9.21 -9.16
C ALA A 84 -9.12 -8.37 -7.89
N THR A 85 -9.65 -7.16 -7.82
CA THR A 85 -9.39 -6.19 -6.74
C THR A 85 -10.56 -6.10 -5.77
N ASP A 86 -10.37 -6.40 -4.48
CA ASP A 86 -11.33 -6.15 -3.40
C ASP A 86 -10.86 -4.98 -2.51
N LEU A 87 -11.21 -3.76 -2.92
CA LEU A 87 -10.77 -2.54 -2.22
C LEU A 87 -11.24 -2.51 -0.75
N GLY A 88 -12.42 -3.07 -0.46
CA GLY A 88 -12.94 -3.12 0.91
C GLY A 88 -12.04 -3.94 1.83
N ALA A 89 -11.66 -5.15 1.39
CA ALA A 89 -10.76 -6.03 2.14
C ALA A 89 -9.33 -5.45 2.22
N ILE A 90 -8.86 -4.82 1.15
CA ILE A 90 -7.53 -4.19 1.08
C ILE A 90 -7.41 -3.07 2.11
N PHE A 91 -8.34 -2.11 2.10
CA PHE A 91 -8.28 -0.97 3.02
C PHE A 91 -8.48 -1.39 4.48
N GLU A 92 -9.35 -2.37 4.76
CA GLU A 92 -9.52 -2.89 6.12
C GLU A 92 -8.19 -3.45 6.68
N ARG A 93 -7.44 -4.21 5.88
CA ARG A 93 -6.13 -4.73 6.28
C ARG A 93 -5.07 -3.65 6.42
N ALA A 94 -5.07 -2.64 5.56
CA ALA A 94 -4.13 -1.53 5.63
C ALA A 94 -4.40 -0.61 6.84
N LEU A 95 -5.66 -0.29 7.11
CA LEU A 95 -6.07 0.53 8.26
C LEU A 95 -5.71 -0.13 9.59
N ASN A 96 -5.90 -1.45 9.70
CA ASN A 96 -5.52 -2.21 10.89
C ASN A 96 -4.01 -2.13 11.23
N ARG A 97 -3.14 -1.77 10.26
CA ARG A 97 -1.70 -1.58 10.51
C ARG A 97 -1.34 -0.23 11.10
N VAL A 98 -2.05 0.81 10.69
CA VAL A 98 -1.78 2.19 11.11
C VAL A 98 -2.69 2.62 12.26
N GLN A 99 -3.65 1.77 12.66
CA GLN A 99 -4.54 2.09 13.77
C GLN A 99 -3.75 2.31 15.06
N GLY A 100 -3.92 3.49 15.66
CA GLY A 100 -3.27 3.87 16.92
C GLY A 100 -1.85 4.43 16.76
N THR A 101 -1.36 4.65 15.55
CA THR A 101 -0.11 5.38 15.30
C THR A 101 -0.32 6.90 15.36
N GLU A 102 0.76 7.67 15.38
CA GLU A 102 0.69 9.13 15.61
C GLU A 102 0.10 9.87 14.40
N GLN A 103 0.59 9.58 13.20
CA GLN A 103 0.13 10.19 11.95
C GLN A 103 -0.11 9.10 10.89
N PRO A 104 -1.22 8.37 11.00
CA PRO A 104 -1.53 7.26 10.11
C PRO A 104 -1.89 7.76 8.72
N ALA A 105 -1.25 7.18 7.71
CA ALA A 105 -1.64 7.35 6.31
C ALA A 105 -1.69 6.01 5.59
N VAL A 106 -2.67 5.84 4.71
CA VAL A 106 -2.72 4.73 3.75
C VAL A 106 -2.70 5.32 2.36
N VAL A 107 -1.72 4.92 1.55
CA VAL A 107 -1.57 5.38 0.17
C VAL A 107 -1.81 4.22 -0.77
N TYR A 108 -2.90 4.26 -1.53
CA TYR A 108 -3.20 3.26 -2.56
C TYR A 108 -2.66 3.71 -3.93
N ILE A 109 -1.94 2.82 -4.59
CA ILE A 109 -1.37 3.02 -5.93
C ILE A 109 -1.98 1.98 -6.86
N GLY A 110 -2.96 2.39 -7.66
CA GLY A 110 -3.68 1.54 -8.60
C GLY A 110 -4.66 2.34 -9.45
N ASP A 111 -5.48 1.66 -10.23
CA ASP A 111 -6.50 2.29 -11.07
C ASP A 111 -7.78 2.68 -10.29
N GLY A 112 -7.92 2.17 -9.07
CA GLY A 112 -9.05 2.41 -8.19
C GLY A 112 -10.31 1.62 -8.55
N LEU A 113 -10.21 0.62 -9.43
CA LEU A 113 -11.35 -0.18 -9.88
C LEU A 113 -11.54 -1.42 -9.00
N ALA A 114 -12.56 -1.39 -8.14
CA ALA A 114 -13.02 -2.58 -7.44
C ALA A 114 -13.70 -3.55 -8.42
N THR A 115 -13.12 -4.75 -8.56
CA THR A 115 -13.64 -5.81 -9.44
C THR A 115 -14.16 -7.04 -8.66
N SER A 116 -13.91 -7.09 -7.35
CA SER A 116 -14.43 -8.07 -6.38
C SER A 116 -15.00 -7.37 -5.13
N GLY A 117 -15.75 -8.10 -4.31
CA GLY A 117 -16.31 -7.57 -3.07
C GLY A 117 -17.32 -6.43 -3.29
N GLU A 118 -17.21 -5.38 -2.48
CA GLU A 118 -17.99 -4.15 -2.65
C GLU A 118 -17.42 -3.29 -3.79
N ARG A 119 -18.28 -2.87 -4.71
CA ARG A 119 -17.90 -2.13 -5.93
C ARG A 119 -18.48 -0.71 -5.99
N GLY A 120 -19.43 -0.38 -5.13
CA GLY A 120 -20.00 0.95 -5.03
C GLY A 120 -19.08 1.90 -4.28
N ALA A 121 -18.70 3.01 -4.92
CA ALA A 121 -17.83 4.03 -4.32
C ALA A 121 -18.40 4.59 -3.00
N ASP A 122 -19.72 4.84 -2.93
CA ASP A 122 -20.38 5.34 -1.72
C ASP A 122 -20.29 4.34 -0.55
N ALA A 123 -20.56 3.06 -0.82
CA ALA A 123 -20.50 2.01 0.19
C ALA A 123 -19.07 1.77 0.69
N LEU A 124 -18.07 1.83 -0.20
CA LEU A 124 -16.66 1.78 0.19
C LEU A 124 -16.29 2.98 1.07
N ALA A 125 -16.68 4.20 0.68
CA ALA A 125 -16.40 5.41 1.46
C ALA A 125 -17.06 5.35 2.85
N GLU A 126 -18.28 4.84 2.97
CA GLU A 126 -18.94 4.66 4.26
C GLU A 126 -18.24 3.65 5.17
N ARG A 127 -17.65 2.59 4.60
CA ARG A 127 -16.85 1.61 5.38
C ARG A 127 -15.58 2.25 5.94
N LEU A 128 -14.92 3.10 5.16
CA LEU A 128 -13.67 3.78 5.58
C LEU A 128 -13.88 4.85 6.65
N ARG A 129 -15.12 5.31 6.85
CA ARG A 129 -15.46 6.31 7.87
C ARG A 129 -15.69 5.72 9.27
N ARG A 130 -15.78 4.39 9.40
CA ARG A 130 -16.01 3.71 10.67
C ARG A 130 -14.71 3.37 11.36
#